data_AF-A0A835LT17-F1
#
_entry.id   AF-A0A835LT17-F1
#
_cell.length_a   1.000
_cell.length_b   1.000
_cell.length_c   1.000
_cell.angle_alpha   90.00
_cell.angle_beta   90.00
_cell.angle_gamma   90.00
#
_symmetry.space_group_name_H-M   'P 1'
#
loop_
_entity.id
_entity.type
_entity.pdbx_description
1 polymer ?
#
loop_
_entity_poly.entity_id
_entity_poly.type
_entity_poly.pdbx_seq_one_letter_code
_entity_poly.pdbx_strand_id
1 'polypeptide(L)'
;MASALTYFFNLILLSTFSIIINGENSGWYSATKVMDKMEEKVTNLHFYFHDTVSGDHASAIVIAGPKDTASFGTTRIVDDPLTEGPESTSKLIGKAQGVYSMAAQQDVSLLMVITCAFMEDKYNGSTLSVLGRNPVLQTVREMPIVGGTERRRDLKKKSRETTPREEEEEEERSREEEERSREEEEEEEKAREEE
;
A
#
# COMPACT_ATOMS: atom_id res chain seq x y z
N MET A 1 -35.08 56.34 -12.03
CA MET A 1 -36.25 55.51 -12.36
C MET A 1 -35.78 54.44 -13.33
N ALA A 2 -35.64 53.18 -12.88
CA ALA A 2 -35.32 52.09 -13.80
C ALA A 2 -36.53 51.91 -14.75
N SER A 3 -36.31 51.99 -16.06
CA SER A 3 -37.39 51.88 -17.04
C SER A 3 -37.90 50.43 -17.07
N ALA A 4 -39.18 50.22 -17.38
CA ALA A 4 -39.76 48.89 -17.51
C ALA A 4 -38.96 47.97 -18.45
N LEU A 5 -38.25 48.57 -19.42
CA LEU A 5 -37.35 47.89 -20.33
C LEU A 5 -36.17 47.20 -19.63
N THR A 6 -35.60 47.83 -18.59
CA THR A 6 -34.50 47.23 -17.81
C THR A 6 -34.95 46.00 -17.03
N TYR A 7 -36.16 46.01 -16.47
CA TYR A 7 -36.72 44.83 -15.78
C TYR A 7 -36.99 43.69 -16.76
N PHE A 8 -37.48 44.00 -17.96
CA PHE A 8 -37.73 43.01 -19.00
C PHE A 8 -36.43 42.31 -19.46
N PHE A 9 -35.35 43.09 -19.61
CA PHE A 9 -34.04 42.56 -20.00
C PHE A 9 -33.43 41.66 -18.91
N ASN A 10 -33.58 42.03 -17.64
CA ASN A 10 -33.15 41.19 -16.50
C ASN A 10 -33.97 39.89 -16.39
N LEU A 11 -35.27 39.93 -16.72
CA LEU A 11 -36.11 38.74 -16.71
C LEU A 11 -35.68 37.73 -17.79
N ILE A 12 -35.33 38.22 -18.98
CA ILE A 12 -34.82 37.38 -20.08
C ILE A 12 -33.47 36.76 -19.68
N LEU A 13 -32.54 37.54 -19.11
CA LEU A 13 -31.25 37.04 -18.62
C LEU A 13 -31.39 35.97 -17.54
N LEU A 14 -32.37 36.11 -16.63
CA LEU A 14 -32.60 35.11 -15.57
C LEU A 14 -33.15 33.80 -16.15
N SER A 15 -34.04 33.89 -17.14
CA SER A 15 -34.66 32.71 -17.76
C SER A 15 -33.67 31.86 -18.56
N THR A 16 -32.71 32.46 -19.26
CA THR A 16 -31.68 31.72 -19.99
C THR A 16 -30.65 31.09 -19.06
N PHE A 17 -30.38 31.68 -17.89
CA PHE A 17 -29.51 31.09 -16.87
C PHE A 17 -30.09 29.79 -16.30
N SER A 18 -31.42 29.70 -16.13
CA SER A 18 -32.11 28.48 -15.69
C SER A 18 -32.06 27.33 -16.71
N ILE A 19 -31.92 27.64 -18.01
CA ILE A 19 -31.79 26.61 -19.06
C ILE A 19 -30.39 25.99 -19.05
N ILE A 20 -29.34 26.75 -18.70
CA ILE A 20 -27.96 26.23 -18.62
C ILE A 20 -27.79 25.27 -17.42
N ILE A 21 -28.47 25.53 -16.29
CA ILE A 21 -28.39 24.66 -15.10
C ILE A 21 -29.13 23.33 -15.31
N ASN A 22 -30.13 23.29 -16.19
CA ASN A 22 -30.89 22.08 -16.53
C ASN A 22 -30.46 21.44 -17.86
N GLY A 23 -29.28 21.78 -18.38
CA GLY A 23 -28.67 21.03 -19.47
C GLY A 23 -28.45 19.59 -19.01
N GLU A 24 -29.18 18.66 -19.63
CA GLU A 24 -29.03 17.22 -19.46
C GLU A 24 -27.55 16.84 -19.35
N ASN A 25 -27.15 16.40 -18.16
CA ASN A 25 -25.82 15.88 -17.90
C ASN A 25 -25.75 14.42 -18.43
N SER A 26 -25.98 14.25 -19.74
CA SER A 26 -26.34 12.98 -20.36
C SER A 26 -25.14 12.19 -20.92
N GLY A 27 -24.14 11.85 -20.12
CA GLY A 27 -23.25 10.79 -20.60
C GLY A 27 -21.92 10.49 -19.94
N TRP A 28 -21.53 11.13 -18.83
CA TRP A 28 -20.18 10.92 -18.27
C TRP A 28 -20.13 10.11 -16.97
N TYR A 29 -21.28 9.69 -16.44
CA TYR A 29 -21.34 8.76 -15.32
C TYR A 29 -21.46 7.35 -15.88
N SER A 30 -20.32 6.67 -16.07
CA SER A 30 -20.35 5.21 -16.13
C SER A 30 -21.08 4.73 -14.88
N ALA A 31 -22.14 3.94 -15.05
CA ALA A 31 -22.83 3.31 -13.95
C ALA A 31 -21.78 2.70 -13.02
N THR A 32 -21.67 3.24 -11.80
CA THR A 32 -20.76 2.69 -10.80
C THR A 32 -21.21 1.26 -10.57
N LYS A 33 -20.49 0.29 -11.14
CA LYS A 33 -20.66 -1.11 -10.80
C LYS A 33 -20.47 -1.15 -9.30
N VAL A 34 -21.55 -1.43 -8.56
CA VAL A 34 -21.48 -1.68 -7.12
C VAL A 34 -20.46 -2.80 -7.00
N MET A 35 -19.27 -2.49 -6.49
CA MET A 35 -18.28 -3.49 -6.17
C MET A 35 -18.99 -4.47 -5.24
N ASP A 36 -18.92 -5.76 -5.56
CA ASP A 36 -19.36 -6.80 -4.64
C ASP A 36 -18.78 -6.48 -3.28
N LYS A 37 -19.62 -6.60 -2.25
CA LYS A 37 -19.27 -6.26 -0.87
C LYS A 37 -17.96 -6.95 -0.53
N MET A 38 -16.86 -6.19 -0.53
CA MET A 38 -15.54 -6.73 -0.19
C MET A 38 -15.64 -7.21 1.25
N GLU A 39 -15.35 -8.49 1.45
CA GLU A 39 -15.31 -9.04 2.80
C GLU A 39 -14.14 -8.39 3.55
N GLU A 40 -14.46 -7.64 4.60
CA GLU A 40 -13.45 -6.98 5.42
C GLU A 40 -12.65 -8.05 6.18
N LYS A 41 -11.37 -8.17 5.85
CA LYS A 41 -10.45 -9.07 6.55
C LYS A 41 -9.66 -8.29 7.59
N VAL A 42 -9.93 -8.56 8.86
CA VAL A 42 -9.14 -8.01 9.97
C VAL A 42 -8.02 -8.97 10.32
N THR A 43 -6.79 -8.46 10.37
CA THR A 43 -5.61 -9.22 10.82
C THR A 43 -5.02 -8.54 12.04
N ASN A 44 -4.84 -9.30 13.12
CA ASN A 44 -4.10 -8.86 14.30
C ASN A 44 -2.64 -9.29 14.17
N LEU A 45 -1.73 -8.33 14.15
CA LEU A 45 -0.29 -8.56 14.14
C LEU A 45 0.28 -8.16 15.51
N HIS A 46 1.19 -8.97 16.04
CA HIS A 46 1.92 -8.68 17.27
C HIS A 46 3.40 -8.92 17.04
N PHE A 47 4.21 -7.90 17.34
CA PHE A 47 5.64 -7.90 17.15
C PHE A 47 6.28 -6.80 17.99
N TYR A 48 7.61 -6.84 18.12
CA TYR A 48 8.38 -5.93 18.94
C TYR A 48 9.29 -5.05 18.08
N PHE A 49 9.40 -3.77 18.45
CA PHE A 49 10.18 -2.75 17.77
C PHE A 49 11.41 -2.41 18.60
N HIS A 50 12.59 -2.39 17.99
CA HIS A 50 13.87 -2.18 18.68
C HIS A 50 14.57 -0.89 18.22
N ASP A 51 14.31 0.23 18.91
CA ASP A 51 14.97 1.52 18.64
C ASP A 51 16.35 1.57 19.30
N THR A 52 17.43 1.48 18.52
CA THR A 52 18.80 1.57 19.01
C THR A 52 19.40 2.92 18.64
N VAL A 53 19.29 3.89 19.57
CA VAL A 53 19.67 5.30 19.35
C VAL A 53 21.15 5.64 19.54
N SER A 54 21.97 4.68 19.99
CA SER A 54 23.38 4.86 20.36
C SER A 54 24.18 3.55 20.26
N GLY A 55 25.52 3.68 20.20
CA GLY A 55 26.44 2.55 20.09
C GLY A 55 26.88 2.28 18.65
N ASP A 56 27.80 1.32 18.48
CA ASP A 56 28.44 1.05 17.17
C ASP A 56 27.46 0.53 16.10
N HIS A 57 26.31 0.01 16.52
CA HIS A 57 25.28 -0.54 15.65
C HIS A 57 23.94 0.16 15.85
N ALA A 58 23.96 1.50 15.97
CA ALA A 58 22.75 2.30 16.07
C ALA A 58 21.86 2.10 14.84
N SER A 59 20.58 1.84 15.06
CA SER A 59 19.55 1.72 14.02
C SER A 59 18.81 3.04 13.77
N ALA A 60 18.97 4.02 14.67
CA ALA A 60 18.36 5.35 14.59
C ALA A 60 19.39 6.47 14.73
N ILE A 61 19.60 7.26 13.68
CA ILE A 61 20.60 8.35 13.65
C ILE A 61 19.93 9.71 13.47
N VAL A 62 20.47 10.74 14.14
CA VAL A 62 19.97 12.12 14.01
C VAL A 62 20.39 12.70 12.66
N ILE A 63 19.40 13.20 11.90
CA ILE A 63 19.62 13.80 10.57
C ILE A 63 19.32 15.30 10.53
N ALA A 64 18.56 15.81 11.50
CA ALA A 64 18.25 17.23 11.62
C ALA A 64 17.84 17.58 13.05
N GLY A 65 17.97 18.86 13.39
CA GLY A 65 17.52 19.42 14.67
C GLY A 65 18.62 20.16 15.42
N PRO A 66 18.32 20.60 16.65
CA PRO A 66 19.31 21.26 17.51
C PRO A 66 20.45 20.31 17.87
N LYS A 67 21.59 20.87 18.30
CA LYS A 67 22.74 20.06 18.77
C LYS A 67 22.38 19.18 19.96
N ASP A 68 21.33 19.54 20.69
CA ASP A 68 20.74 18.74 21.75
C ASP A 68 19.78 17.69 21.16
N THR A 69 20.21 16.43 21.18
CA THR A 69 19.61 15.29 20.45
C THR A 69 18.25 14.81 20.98
N ALA A 70 17.66 15.52 21.94
CA ALA A 70 16.35 15.21 22.54
C ALA A 70 15.37 16.42 22.57
N SER A 71 15.65 17.49 21.83
CA SER A 71 14.83 18.70 21.83
C SER A 71 13.82 18.78 20.66
N PHE A 72 12.86 19.71 20.74
CA PHE A 72 11.89 19.95 19.66
C PHE A 72 12.58 20.17 18.31
N GLY A 73 12.09 19.48 17.28
CA GLY A 73 12.65 19.49 15.92
C GLY A 73 13.74 18.44 15.68
N THR A 74 14.28 17.79 16.73
CA THR A 74 15.23 16.70 16.53
C THR A 74 14.55 15.56 15.77
N THR A 75 15.13 15.22 14.63
CA THR A 75 14.61 14.26 13.65
C THR A 75 15.63 13.16 13.44
N ARG A 76 15.17 11.91 13.51
CA ARG A 76 15.97 10.71 13.27
C ARG A 76 15.46 9.97 12.04
N ILE A 77 16.39 9.43 11.26
CA ILE A 77 16.12 8.38 10.28
C ILE A 77 16.34 7.04 10.97
N VAL A 78 15.48 6.07 10.69
CA VAL A 78 15.50 4.75 11.35
C VAL A 78 15.46 3.59 10.36
N ASP A 79 16.14 2.51 10.74
CA ASP A 79 16.10 1.18 10.14
C ASP A 79 16.04 0.13 11.27
N ASP A 80 14.95 0.16 12.03
CA ASP A 80 14.82 -0.56 13.30
C ASP A 80 14.34 -2.01 13.10
N PRO A 81 14.94 -3.01 13.78
CA PRO A 81 14.49 -4.39 13.72
C PRO A 81 13.05 -4.58 14.24
N LEU A 82 12.26 -5.39 13.53
CA LEU A 82 11.00 -5.93 14.03
C LEU A 82 11.17 -7.42 14.33
N THR A 83 10.83 -7.85 15.53
CA THR A 83 11.02 -9.23 15.97
C THR A 83 9.74 -9.86 16.53
N GLU A 84 9.70 -11.19 16.54
CA GLU A 84 8.57 -11.97 17.08
C GLU A 84 8.49 -11.88 18.61
N GLY A 85 9.63 -11.84 19.30
CA GLY A 85 9.72 -11.74 20.76
C GLY A 85 10.32 -10.42 21.24
N PRO A 86 10.23 -10.11 22.55
CA PRO A 86 10.77 -8.88 23.14
C PRO A 86 12.30 -8.84 23.17
N GLU A 87 12.95 -10.00 23.08
CA GLU A 87 14.41 -10.08 23.03
C GLU A 87 14.92 -9.69 21.65
N SER A 88 15.97 -8.87 21.59
CA SER A 88 16.59 -8.42 20.33
C SER A 88 17.20 -9.57 19.50
N THR A 89 17.46 -10.71 20.14
CA THR A 89 17.96 -11.94 19.52
C THR A 89 16.85 -12.87 19.01
N SER A 90 15.58 -12.53 19.25
CA SER A 90 14.45 -13.30 18.75
C SER A 90 14.33 -13.21 17.21
N LYS A 91 13.47 -14.06 16.62
CA LYS A 91 13.31 -14.14 15.16
C LYS A 91 13.02 -12.75 14.59
N LEU A 92 13.90 -12.29 13.69
CA LEU A 92 13.68 -11.08 12.89
C LEU A 92 12.57 -11.37 11.88
N ILE A 93 11.52 -10.54 11.89
CA ILE A 93 10.36 -10.70 10.99
C ILE A 93 10.20 -9.55 10.00
N GLY A 94 10.98 -8.47 10.17
CA GLY A 94 10.92 -7.30 9.31
C GLY A 94 11.75 -6.15 9.85
N LYS A 95 11.55 -4.97 9.24
CA LYS A 95 12.17 -3.71 9.66
C LYS A 95 11.17 -2.57 9.65
N ALA A 96 11.33 -1.64 10.57
CA ALA A 96 10.63 -0.37 10.57
C ALA A 96 11.56 0.73 10.04
N GLN A 97 11.18 1.29 8.90
CA GLN A 97 12.01 2.21 8.14
C GLN A 97 11.30 3.55 7.95
N GLY A 98 12.00 4.65 8.16
CA GLY A 98 11.44 5.97 7.96
C GLY A 98 12.05 7.01 8.89
N VAL A 99 11.23 7.98 9.31
CA VAL A 99 11.67 9.03 10.23
C VAL A 99 10.75 9.18 11.42
N TYR A 100 11.31 9.67 12.52
CA TYR A 100 10.53 10.28 13.57
C TYR A 100 11.15 11.59 14.03
N SER A 101 10.31 12.50 14.52
CA SER A 101 10.75 13.82 14.98
C SER A 101 10.09 14.23 16.29
N MET A 102 10.84 14.86 17.18
CA MET A 102 10.31 15.54 18.38
C MET A 102 9.40 16.70 17.94
N ALA A 103 8.09 16.48 17.99
CA ALA A 103 7.10 17.31 17.31
C ALA A 103 6.20 18.13 18.26
N ALA A 104 6.40 18.02 19.57
CA ALA A 104 5.67 18.81 20.57
C ALA A 104 6.63 19.70 21.38
N GLN A 105 6.21 20.94 21.66
CA GLN A 105 7.01 21.91 22.42
C GLN A 105 6.80 21.78 23.93
N GLN A 106 5.61 21.35 24.35
CA GLN A 106 5.21 21.25 25.76
C GLN A 106 5.31 19.82 26.31
N ASP A 107 5.26 18.81 25.43
CA ASP A 107 5.28 17.39 25.79
C ASP A 107 6.37 16.63 25.02
N VAL A 108 6.81 15.49 25.55
CA VAL A 108 7.69 14.57 24.81
C VAL A 108 6.82 13.72 23.88
N SER A 109 6.68 14.14 22.63
CA SER A 109 5.90 13.42 21.62
C SER A 109 6.61 13.43 20.27
N LEU A 110 6.59 12.26 19.64
CA LEU A 110 7.14 12.05 18.33
C LEU A 110 6.05 12.20 17.25
N LEU A 111 6.40 12.75 16.10
CA LEU A 111 5.71 12.48 14.85
C LEU A 111 6.39 11.27 14.21
N MET A 112 5.63 10.21 13.97
CA MET A 112 6.11 8.99 13.32
C MET A 112 5.72 9.03 11.84
N VAL A 113 6.68 8.77 10.95
CA VAL A 113 6.47 8.51 9.53
C VAL A 113 7.26 7.27 9.18
N ILE A 114 6.67 6.11 9.45
CA ILE A 114 7.35 4.81 9.46
C ILE A 114 6.64 3.84 8.52
N THR A 115 7.42 3.05 7.79
CA THR A 115 6.95 1.88 7.05
C THR A 115 7.51 0.62 7.69
N CYS A 116 6.62 -0.26 8.15
CA CYS A 116 6.98 -1.60 8.60
C CYS A 116 7.03 -2.52 7.37
N ALA A 117 8.22 -2.95 6.97
CA ALA A 117 8.45 -3.89 5.87
C ALA A 117 8.68 -5.30 6.44
N PHE A 118 7.73 -6.20 6.17
CA PHE A 118 7.80 -7.58 6.66
C PHE A 118 8.63 -8.43 5.71
N MET A 119 9.43 -9.35 6.27
CA MET A 119 10.38 -10.18 5.53
C MET A 119 10.11 -11.67 5.69
N GLU A 120 9.14 -12.06 6.52
CA GLU A 120 8.89 -13.44 6.89
C GLU A 120 7.45 -13.90 6.63
N ASP A 121 7.30 -15.22 6.53
CA ASP A 121 6.03 -15.93 6.50
C ASP A 121 5.07 -15.42 5.39
N LYS A 122 3.76 -15.38 5.67
CA LYS A 122 2.72 -14.96 4.72
C LYS A 122 2.81 -13.48 4.33
N TYR A 123 3.54 -12.66 5.09
CA TYR A 123 3.64 -11.21 4.88
C TYR A 123 4.96 -10.77 4.25
N ASN A 124 5.89 -11.69 3.96
CA ASN A 124 7.17 -11.37 3.34
C ASN A 124 6.99 -10.47 2.10
N GLY A 125 7.61 -9.30 2.08
CA GLY A 125 7.51 -8.30 1.02
C GLY A 125 6.27 -7.41 1.05
N SER A 126 5.39 -7.58 2.04
CA SER A 126 4.27 -6.67 2.31
C SER A 126 4.70 -5.58 3.28
N THR A 127 3.98 -4.46 3.28
CA THR A 127 4.29 -3.31 4.14
C THR A 127 3.06 -2.74 4.83
N LEU A 128 3.26 -2.10 5.98
CA LEU A 128 2.28 -1.22 6.63
C LEU A 128 2.89 0.15 6.84
N SER A 129 2.15 1.20 6.53
CA SER A 129 2.58 2.60 6.73
C SER A 129 1.87 3.19 7.94
N VAL A 130 2.68 3.73 8.86
CA VAL A 130 2.26 4.39 10.09
C VAL A 130 2.58 5.88 9.97
N LEU A 131 1.58 6.73 10.12
CA LEU A 131 1.75 8.17 10.18
C LEU A 131 0.93 8.73 11.33
N GLY A 132 1.59 9.18 12.40
CA GLY A 132 0.85 9.66 13.56
C GLY A 132 1.69 10.19 14.70
N ARG A 133 0.99 10.78 15.67
CA ARG A 133 1.59 11.27 16.92
C ARG A 133 1.83 10.10 17.86
N ASN A 134 3.00 10.06 18.46
CA ASN A 134 3.45 9.03 19.40
C ASN A 134 3.90 9.69 20.72
N PRO A 135 3.00 9.82 21.70
CA PRO A 135 3.32 10.36 23.03
C PRO A 135 4.07 9.32 23.86
N VAL A 136 5.40 9.29 23.75
CA VAL A 136 6.25 8.20 24.26
C VAL A 136 6.18 7.97 25.78
N LEU A 137 5.72 8.96 26.55
CA LEU A 137 5.52 8.81 28.00
C LEU A 137 4.24 8.05 28.38
N GLN A 138 3.35 7.77 27.42
CA GLN A 138 2.14 6.97 27.64
C GLN A 138 2.42 5.47 27.49
N THR A 139 1.82 4.67 28.39
CA THR A 139 1.97 3.20 28.41
C THR A 139 1.39 2.53 27.17
N VAL A 140 0.21 2.96 26.74
CA VAL A 140 -0.46 2.46 25.52
C VAL A 140 -0.62 3.63 24.56
N ARG A 141 -0.25 3.42 23.30
CA ARG A 141 -0.20 4.45 22.27
C ARG A 141 -0.84 3.91 21.01
N GLU A 142 -1.87 4.60 20.54
CA GLU A 142 -2.54 4.26 19.30
C GLU A 142 -1.98 5.13 18.17
N MET A 143 -1.56 4.48 17.09
CA MET A 143 -1.07 5.15 15.89
C MET A 143 -1.82 4.58 14.69
N PRO A 144 -2.33 5.43 13.79
CA PRO A 144 -3.10 4.95 12.66
C PRO A 144 -2.19 4.27 11.63
N ILE A 145 -2.68 3.16 11.10
CA ILE A 145 -2.19 2.59 9.85
C ILE A 145 -2.85 3.37 8.72
N VAL A 146 -2.05 4.14 7.98
CA VAL A 146 -2.56 4.99 6.88
C VAL A 146 -2.55 4.30 5.53
N GLY A 147 -1.95 3.11 5.45
CA GLY A 147 -1.92 2.30 4.24
C GLY A 147 -1.02 1.08 4.38
N GLY A 148 -0.86 0.35 3.29
CA GLY A 148 0.03 -0.80 3.21
C GLY A 148 0.14 -1.30 1.78
N THR A 149 1.17 -2.11 1.53
CA THR A 149 1.31 -2.84 0.27
C THR A 149 1.17 -4.33 0.53
N GLU A 150 0.51 -5.01 -0.38
CA GLU A 150 0.46 -6.47 -0.38
C GLU A 150 1.46 -7.00 -1.41
N ARG A 151 2.14 -8.09 -1.07
CA ARG A 151 2.97 -8.83 -2.01
C ARG A 151 2.10 -9.43 -3.13
N ARG A 152 2.12 -8.80 -4.31
CA ARG A 152 1.57 -9.40 -5.55
C ARG A 152 2.48 -10.53 -6.04
N ARG A 153 2.10 -11.78 -5.80
CA ARG A 153 2.75 -12.96 -6.41
C ARG A 153 2.67 -12.96 -7.95
N ASP A 154 1.66 -12.28 -8.51
CA ASP A 154 1.28 -12.44 -9.91
C ASP A 154 1.94 -11.44 -10.87
N LEU A 155 2.60 -10.39 -10.36
CA LEU A 155 3.27 -9.42 -11.24
C LEU A 155 4.58 -9.94 -11.84
N LYS A 156 5.17 -10.98 -11.24
CA LYS A 156 6.41 -11.58 -11.79
C LYS A 156 6.17 -12.39 -13.07
N LYS A 157 4.91 -12.73 -13.38
CA LYS A 157 4.53 -13.34 -14.68
C LYS A 157 4.25 -12.31 -15.77
N LYS A 158 4.07 -11.01 -15.46
CA LYS A 158 3.65 -10.01 -16.45
C LYS A 158 4.71 -8.95 -16.80
N SER A 159 5.91 -9.03 -16.22
CA SER A 159 6.99 -8.06 -16.48
C SER A 159 8.31 -8.70 -16.93
N ARG A 160 8.29 -9.92 -17.47
CA ARG A 160 9.43 -10.38 -18.28
C ARG A 160 9.22 -9.82 -19.68
N GLU A 161 10.07 -8.88 -20.09
CA GLU A 161 10.30 -8.64 -21.52
C GLU A 161 10.97 -9.91 -22.06
N THR A 162 10.14 -10.84 -22.52
CA THR A 162 10.58 -11.95 -23.36
C THR A 162 10.86 -11.39 -24.75
N THR A 163 12.03 -11.73 -25.28
CA THR A 163 12.30 -11.42 -26.69
C THR A 163 11.38 -12.25 -27.57
N PRO A 164 10.96 -11.79 -28.78
CA PRO A 164 10.03 -12.54 -29.64
C PRO A 164 10.47 -13.99 -29.93
N ARG A 165 11.77 -14.25 -29.89
CA ARG A 165 12.35 -15.58 -30.07
C ARG A 165 12.06 -16.53 -28.90
N GLU A 166 12.02 -16.01 -27.68
CA GLU A 166 11.71 -16.80 -26.48
C GLU A 166 10.21 -17.13 -26.40
N GLU A 167 9.35 -16.25 -26.94
CA GLU A 167 7.90 -16.51 -27.07
C GLU A 167 7.62 -17.63 -28.07
N GLU A 168 8.30 -17.65 -29.22
CA GLU A 168 8.19 -18.74 -30.20
C GLU A 168 8.69 -20.08 -29.62
N GLU A 169 9.82 -20.07 -28.89
CA GLU A 169 10.36 -21.28 -28.24
C GLU A 169 9.49 -21.77 -27.05
N GLU A 170 8.72 -20.89 -26.41
CA GLU A 170 7.78 -21.25 -25.33
C GLU A 170 6.44 -21.73 -25.89
N GLU A 171 5.94 -21.13 -26.97
CA GLU A 171 4.78 -21.65 -27.71
C GLU A 171 5.07 -23.04 -28.30
N GLU A 172 6.24 -23.24 -28.90
CA GLU A 172 6.63 -24.54 -29.47
C GLU A 172 6.73 -25.62 -28.39
N ARG A 173 7.34 -25.31 -27.24
CA ARG A 173 7.37 -26.23 -26.09
C ARG A 173 5.98 -26.53 -25.53
N SER A 174 5.09 -25.54 -25.48
CA SER A 174 3.73 -25.76 -25.00
C SER A 174 2.92 -26.65 -25.95
N ARG A 175 3.13 -26.53 -27.26
CA ARG A 175 2.50 -27.40 -28.27
C ARG A 175 3.02 -28.82 -28.20
N GLU A 176 4.33 -28.99 -28.04
CA GLU A 176 4.95 -30.32 -27.86
C GLU A 176 4.48 -31.02 -26.57
N GLU A 177 4.28 -30.28 -25.48
CA GLU A 177 3.77 -30.84 -24.23
C GLU A 177 2.28 -31.21 -24.32
N GLU A 178 1.49 -30.40 -25.03
CA GLU A 178 0.07 -30.68 -25.28
C GLU A 178 -0.10 -31.90 -26.22
N GLU A 179 0.73 -32.02 -27.25
CA GLU A 179 0.73 -33.17 -28.16
C GLU A 179 1.14 -34.46 -27.44
N ARG A 180 2.18 -34.41 -26.61
CA ARG A 180 2.61 -35.55 -25.78
C ARG A 180 1.54 -35.99 -24.78
N SER A 181 0.81 -35.04 -24.18
CA SER A 181 -0.30 -35.36 -23.27
C SER A 181 -1.48 -36.04 -23.98
N ARG A 182 -1.75 -35.66 -25.25
CA ARG A 182 -2.80 -36.30 -26.05
C ARG A 182 -2.41 -37.71 -26.50
N GLU A 183 -1.13 -37.92 -26.84
CA GLU A 183 -0.62 -39.25 -27.16
C GLU A 183 -0.69 -40.19 -25.95
N GLU A 184 -0.35 -39.71 -24.75
CA GLU A 184 -0.49 -40.48 -23.50
C GLU A 184 -1.96 -40.80 -23.18
N GLU A 185 -2.89 -39.85 -23.37
CA GLU A 185 -4.33 -40.10 -23.18
C GLU A 185 -4.88 -41.12 -24.21
N GLU A 186 -4.46 -41.05 -25.48
CA GLU A 186 -4.85 -42.03 -26.49
C GLU A 186 -4.27 -43.43 -26.24
N GLU A 187 -3.05 -43.54 -25.69
CA GLU A 187 -2.47 -44.83 -25.27
C GLU A 187 -3.21 -45.40 -24.06
N GLU A 188 -3.56 -44.58 -23.07
CA GLU A 188 -4.37 -45.02 -21.92
C GLU A 188 -5.78 -45.45 -22.34
N GLU A 189 -6.40 -44.77 -23.31
CA GLU A 189 -7.73 -45.14 -23.82
C GLU A 189 -7.70 -46.47 -24.58
N LYS A 190 -6.70 -46.69 -25.46
CA LYS A 190 -6.50 -47.98 -26.14
C LYS A 190 -6.23 -49.13 -25.18
N ALA A 191 -5.46 -48.89 -24.13
CA ALA A 191 -5.18 -49.91 -23.10
C ALA A 191 -6.43 -50.31 -22.31
N ARG A 192 -7.45 -49.44 -22.20
CA ARG A 192 -8.73 -49.75 -21.54
C ARG A 192 -9.73 -50.47 -22.44
N GLU A 193 -9.57 -50.40 -23.76
CA GLU A 193 -10.43 -51.11 -24.72
C GLU A 193 -9.97 -52.55 -24.99
N GLU A 194 -8.74 -52.91 -24.62
CA GLU A 194 -8.17 -54.26 -24.77
C GLU A 194 -8.33 -55.18 -23.53
N GLU A 195 -8.95 -54.70 -22.44
CA GLU A 195 -9.26 -55.43 -21.20
C GLU A 195 -10.74 -55.84 -21.09
#